data_AF-A0A7S0A1D2-F1
#
_entry.id   AF-A0A7S0A1D2-F1
#
_cell.length_a   1.000
_cell.length_b   1.000
_cell.length_c   1.000
_cell.angle_alpha   90.00
_cell.angle_beta   90.00
_cell.angle_gamma   90.00
#
_symmetry.space_group_name_H-M   'P 1'
#
loop_
_entity.id
_entity.type
_entity.pdbx_description
1 polymer ?
#
loop_
_entity_poly.entity_id
_entity_poly.type
_entity_poly.pdbx_seq_one_letter_code
_entity_poly.pdbx_strand_id
1 'polypeptide(L)'
;MKRREKTTRTKVKGDPFSRGPRYVRDEGWRFAGLFRVLLALIAVAAAALVFSVLHLGRFGILAGGACGEVEIPARSGAVEHRKTMGKLGQDAVPGSFSKVMLRDILGEYEETYQIPAGCGPGDSVAIYHFY
;
A
#
# COMPACT_ATOMS: atom_id res chain seq x y z
N MET A 1 -49.24 -48.34 59.39
CA MET A 1 -48.90 -47.08 58.68
C MET A 1 -47.45 -46.73 58.97
N LYS A 2 -46.56 -46.73 57.95
CA LYS A 2 -45.15 -46.33 58.12
C LYS A 2 -45.04 -44.80 58.11
N ARG A 3 -44.56 -44.22 59.21
CA ARG A 3 -44.33 -42.78 59.36
C ARG A 3 -43.14 -42.40 58.45
N ARG A 4 -43.39 -41.57 57.42
CA ARG A 4 -42.32 -41.05 56.55
C ARG A 4 -41.52 -40.01 57.33
N GLU A 5 -40.25 -40.30 57.59
CA GLU A 5 -39.28 -39.31 58.05
C GLU A 5 -39.04 -38.29 56.94
N LYS A 6 -39.31 -37.02 57.26
CA LYS A 6 -39.12 -35.90 56.33
C LYS A 6 -37.64 -35.55 56.37
N THR A 7 -36.86 -36.01 55.39
CA THR A 7 -35.45 -35.62 55.26
C THR A 7 -35.39 -34.12 54.95
N THR A 8 -35.09 -33.31 55.95
CA THR A 8 -34.68 -31.92 55.76
C THR A 8 -33.33 -31.93 55.07
N ARG A 9 -33.31 -31.70 53.74
CA ARG A 9 -32.09 -31.34 53.02
C ARG A 9 -31.53 -30.07 53.65
N THR A 10 -30.54 -30.20 54.52
CA THR A 10 -29.65 -29.10 54.85
C THR A 10 -28.87 -28.81 53.57
N LYS A 11 -29.25 -27.75 52.85
CA LYS A 11 -28.35 -27.13 51.89
C LYS A 11 -27.14 -26.69 52.69
N VAL A 12 -26.11 -27.53 52.69
CA VAL A 12 -24.78 -27.13 53.15
C VAL A 12 -24.45 -25.91 52.32
N LYS A 13 -24.29 -24.74 52.98
CA LYS A 13 -23.74 -23.55 52.34
C LYS A 13 -22.43 -24.00 51.72
N GLY A 14 -22.39 -24.06 50.39
CA GLY A 14 -21.17 -24.34 49.68
C GLY A 14 -20.11 -23.38 50.19
N ASP A 15 -18.95 -23.94 50.52
CA ASP A 15 -17.80 -23.22 51.01
C ASP A 15 -17.54 -22.02 50.07
N PRO A 16 -17.50 -20.76 50.57
CA PRO A 16 -17.38 -19.58 49.70
C PRO A 16 -16.08 -19.57 48.87
N PHE A 17 -15.14 -20.46 49.18
CA PHE A 17 -13.87 -20.64 48.49
C PHE A 17 -13.81 -21.87 47.56
N SER A 18 -14.89 -22.66 47.45
CA SER A 18 -14.93 -23.82 46.54
C SER A 18 -15.17 -23.40 45.08
N ARG A 19 -14.14 -22.82 44.44
CA ARG A 19 -14.13 -22.60 43.00
C ARG A 19 -13.81 -23.92 42.29
N GLY A 20 -14.83 -24.75 42.06
CA GLY A 20 -14.71 -25.90 41.19
C GLY A 20 -14.33 -25.48 39.74
N PRO A 21 -13.79 -26.40 38.93
CA PRO A 21 -13.31 -26.13 37.56
C PRO A 21 -14.40 -25.60 36.61
N ARG A 22 -15.67 -25.63 37.03
CA ARG A 22 -16.81 -25.06 36.30
C ARG A 22 -16.88 -23.53 36.31
N TYR A 23 -16.10 -22.86 37.16
CA TYR A 23 -16.07 -21.39 37.28
C TYR A 23 -14.72 -20.77 36.90
N VAL A 24 -13.88 -21.50 36.15
CA VAL A 24 -12.77 -20.88 35.44
C VAL A 24 -13.40 -20.13 34.27
N ARG A 25 -13.75 -18.86 34.50
CA ARG A 25 -13.98 -17.96 33.38
C ARG A 25 -12.61 -17.79 32.74
N ASP A 26 -12.45 -18.27 31.51
CA ASP A 26 -11.36 -17.82 30.65
C ASP A 26 -11.32 -16.30 30.78
N GLU A 27 -10.21 -15.76 31.27
CA GLU A 27 -10.04 -14.33 31.43
C GLU A 27 -10.17 -13.72 30.04
N GLY A 28 -11.36 -13.19 29.74
CA GLY A 28 -11.60 -12.43 28.52
C GLY A 28 -10.51 -11.38 28.38
N TRP A 29 -10.13 -11.10 27.14
CA TRP A 29 -9.02 -10.20 26.84
C TRP A 29 -9.16 -8.91 27.65
N ARG A 30 -8.26 -8.73 28.63
CA ARG A 30 -8.26 -7.53 29.48
C ARG A 30 -8.14 -6.31 28.57
N PHE A 31 -8.81 -5.21 28.89
CA PHE A 31 -8.81 -3.99 28.06
C PHE A 31 -7.41 -3.56 27.60
N ALA A 32 -6.41 -3.73 28.47
CA ALA A 32 -5.00 -3.49 28.15
C ALA A 32 -4.46 -4.36 26.99
N GLY A 33 -4.90 -5.61 26.89
CA GLY A 33 -4.55 -6.51 25.78
C GLY A 33 -5.16 -6.06 24.46
N LEU A 34 -6.45 -5.70 24.45
CA LEU A 34 -7.13 -5.17 23.25
C LEU A 34 -6.49 -3.85 22.79
N PHE A 35 -6.16 -2.96 23.72
CA PHE A 35 -5.51 -1.69 23.40
C PHE A 35 -4.11 -1.87 22.78
N ARG A 36 -3.33 -2.84 23.28
CA ARG A 36 -2.02 -3.19 22.69
C ARG A 36 -2.14 -3.75 21.28
N VAL A 37 -3.14 -4.62 21.03
CA VAL A 37 -3.41 -5.14 19.68
C VAL A 37 -3.80 -4.02 18.73
N LEU A 38 -4.67 -3.10 19.17
CA LEU A 38 -5.06 -1.94 18.38
C LEU A 38 -3.85 -1.07 18.02
N LEU A 39 -2.98 -0.75 18.99
CA LEU A 39 -1.76 0.02 18.73
C LEU A 39 -0.82 -0.70 17.76
N ALA A 40 -0.66 -2.02 17.89
CA ALA A 40 0.15 -2.80 16.96
C ALA A 40 -0.41 -2.75 15.54
N LEU A 41 -1.74 -2.86 15.37
CA LEU A 41 -2.39 -2.75 14.07
C LEU A 41 -2.23 -1.36 13.45
N ILE A 42 -2.36 -0.30 14.25
CA ILE A 42 -2.13 1.08 13.79
C ILE A 42 -0.67 1.27 13.36
N ALA A 43 0.29 0.72 14.12
CA ALA A 43 1.70 0.79 13.78
C ALA A 43 2.02 0.06 12.46
N VAL A 44 1.42 -1.11 12.24
CA VAL A 44 1.56 -1.86 10.98
C VAL A 44 0.94 -1.08 9.82
N ALA A 45 -0.24 -0.49 10.00
CA ALA A 45 -0.89 0.32 8.97
C ALA A 45 -0.06 1.57 8.62
N ALA A 46 0.50 2.26 9.61
CA ALA A 46 1.37 3.40 9.41
C ALA A 46 2.67 3.01 8.69
N ALA A 47 3.29 1.89 9.08
CA ALA A 47 4.48 1.36 8.41
C ALA A 47 4.19 0.98 6.96
N ALA A 48 3.04 0.35 6.70
CA ALA A 48 2.60 0.00 5.34
C ALA A 48 2.33 1.26 4.50
N LEU A 49 1.74 2.31 5.07
CA LEU A 49 1.55 3.59 4.38
C LEU A 49 2.90 4.23 4.02
N VAL A 50 3.83 4.33 4.98
CA VAL A 50 5.17 4.88 4.72
C VAL A 50 5.92 4.04 3.67
N PHE A 51 5.88 2.72 3.79
CA PHE A 51 6.46 1.81 2.80
C PHE A 51 5.80 1.96 1.43
N SER A 52 4.47 2.13 1.39
CA SER A 52 3.77 2.41 0.14
C SER A 52 4.18 3.75 -0.47
N VAL A 53 4.42 4.79 0.33
CA VAL A 53 4.91 6.08 -0.20
C VAL A 53 6.38 5.99 -0.64
N LEU A 54 7.21 5.19 0.03
CA LEU A 54 8.63 5.07 -0.29
C LEU A 54 8.94 4.10 -1.43
N HIS A 55 8.13 3.06 -1.63
CA HIS A 55 8.35 2.03 -2.65
C HIS A 55 7.28 1.99 -3.72
N LEU A 56 6.04 2.33 -3.36
CA LEU A 56 4.92 2.53 -4.30
C LEU A 56 4.59 4.02 -4.51
N GLY A 57 5.46 4.96 -4.09
CA GLY A 57 5.26 6.42 -4.19
C GLY A 57 5.11 7.00 -5.59
N ARG A 58 5.00 6.13 -6.59
CA ARG A 58 4.72 6.46 -7.98
C ARG A 58 3.36 5.98 -8.46
N PHE A 59 2.53 5.48 -7.55
CA PHE A 59 1.11 5.29 -7.83
C PHE A 59 0.43 6.66 -7.85
N GLY A 60 0.38 7.26 -9.04
CA GLY A 60 -0.78 8.06 -9.42
C GLY A 60 -0.72 9.57 -9.28
N ILE A 61 0.47 10.20 -9.19
CA ILE A 61 0.51 11.67 -9.34
C ILE A 61 0.32 12.12 -10.79
N LEU A 62 0.51 11.20 -11.75
CA LEU A 62 0.29 11.42 -13.17
C LEU A 62 -0.54 10.27 -13.75
N ALA A 63 -1.59 10.61 -14.50
CA ALA A 63 -2.48 9.65 -15.14
C ALA A 63 -1.67 8.63 -15.95
N GLY A 64 -1.59 7.39 -15.45
CA GLY A 64 -0.85 6.28 -16.08
C GLY A 64 0.29 5.66 -15.26
N GLY A 65 0.63 6.19 -14.07
CA GLY A 65 1.72 5.61 -13.25
C GLY A 65 3.13 5.93 -13.76
N ALA A 66 3.25 7.03 -14.49
CA ALA A 66 4.54 7.59 -14.88
C ALA A 66 5.19 8.31 -13.69
N CYS A 67 6.51 8.17 -13.57
CA CYS A 67 7.33 8.86 -12.59
C CYS A 67 7.46 10.36 -12.83
N GLY A 68 7.24 10.79 -14.08
CA GLY A 68 7.38 12.17 -14.53
C GLY A 68 6.94 12.32 -15.99
N GLU A 69 6.85 13.57 -16.43
CA GLU A 69 6.44 13.94 -17.78
C GLU A 69 7.58 14.68 -18.49
N VAL A 70 7.72 14.41 -19.79
CA VAL A 70 8.69 15.02 -20.67
C VAL A 70 7.96 15.50 -21.90
N GLU A 71 8.19 16.76 -22.28
CA GLU A 71 7.61 17.35 -23.47
C GLU A 71 8.69 17.54 -24.52
N ILE A 72 8.46 16.95 -25.70
CA ILE A 72 9.35 17.04 -26.86
C ILE A 72 8.73 18.04 -27.85
N PRO A 73 9.50 19.07 -28.28
CA PRO A 73 8.99 20.07 -29.19
C PRO A 73 8.61 19.47 -30.54
N ALA A 74 7.60 20.06 -31.19
CA ALA A 74 7.14 19.62 -32.50
C ALA A 74 8.23 19.80 -33.56
N ARG A 75 8.37 18.79 -34.43
CA ARG A 75 9.09 18.94 -35.71
C ARG A 75 8.24 19.71 -36.71
N SER A 76 8.90 20.38 -37.65
CA SER A 76 8.22 21.09 -38.74
C SER A 76 7.32 20.12 -39.52
N GLY A 77 6.00 20.33 -39.43
CA GLY A 77 4.99 19.51 -40.10
C GLY A 77 4.20 18.55 -39.19
N ALA A 78 4.64 18.33 -37.94
CA ALA A 78 3.89 17.57 -36.95
C ALA A 78 2.89 18.50 -36.23
N VAL A 79 1.63 18.09 -36.14
CA VAL A 79 0.53 18.95 -35.65
C VAL A 79 -0.30 18.25 -34.58
N GLU A 80 -0.31 16.92 -34.57
CA GLU A 80 -1.15 16.16 -33.65
C GLU A 80 -0.39 15.82 -32.38
N HIS A 81 -0.91 16.25 -31.23
CA HIS A 81 -0.34 15.91 -29.93
C HIS A 81 -0.60 14.45 -29.57
N ARG A 82 0.45 13.76 -29.14
CA ARG A 82 0.38 12.36 -28.71
C ARG A 82 1.14 12.14 -27.41
N LYS A 83 0.55 11.33 -26.52
CA LYS A 83 1.18 10.85 -25.29
C LYS A 83 1.59 9.40 -25.45
N THR A 84 2.87 9.10 -25.26
CA THR A 84 3.39 7.74 -25.18
C THR A 84 3.97 7.47 -23.80
N MET A 85 4.00 6.21 -23.39
CA MET A 85 4.68 5.77 -22.18
C MET A 85 5.89 4.93 -22.56
N GLY A 86 7.05 5.32 -22.02
CA GLY A 86 8.29 4.56 -22.12
C GLY A 86 8.77 4.10 -20.76
N LYS A 87 9.71 3.16 -20.73
CA LYS A 87 10.45 2.80 -19.51
C LYS A 87 11.88 3.28 -19.61
N LEU A 88 12.41 3.76 -18.49
CA LEU A 88 13.80 4.14 -18.36
C LEU A 88 14.70 2.89 -18.33
N GLY A 89 15.89 3.02 -18.89
CA GLY A 89 16.94 2.01 -18.82
C GLY A 89 17.37 1.74 -17.37
N GLN A 90 18.07 0.62 -17.15
CA GLN A 90 18.57 0.26 -15.82
C GLN A 90 19.71 1.15 -15.33
N ASP A 91 20.28 1.93 -16.23
CA ASP A 91 21.36 2.90 -16.06
C ASP A 91 20.86 4.35 -16.01
N ALA A 92 19.53 4.56 -16.04
CA ALA A 92 18.94 5.88 -15.97
C ALA A 92 19.22 6.57 -14.63
N VAL A 93 19.74 7.80 -14.71
CA VAL A 93 20.04 8.65 -13.55
C VAL A 93 19.14 9.89 -13.59
N PRO A 94 18.46 10.27 -12.50
CA PRO A 94 17.67 11.48 -12.48
C PRO A 94 18.49 12.72 -12.87
N GLY A 95 17.95 13.54 -13.77
CA GLY A 95 18.61 14.76 -14.27
C GLY A 95 19.64 14.53 -15.38
N SER A 96 19.97 13.29 -15.74
CA SER A 96 20.82 13.02 -16.91
C SER A 96 20.02 13.12 -18.21
N PHE A 97 20.76 13.26 -19.33
CA PHE A 97 20.16 13.17 -20.65
C PHE A 97 20.02 11.71 -21.06
N SER A 98 18.86 11.39 -21.61
CA SER A 98 18.55 10.11 -22.24
C SER A 98 18.01 10.37 -23.64
N LYS A 99 17.87 9.31 -24.42
CA LYS A 99 17.37 9.37 -25.79
C LYS A 99 16.14 8.50 -25.94
N VAL A 100 15.20 8.96 -26.75
CA VAL A 100 14.02 8.19 -27.14
C VAL A 100 13.89 8.17 -28.65
N MET A 101 13.58 7.00 -29.19
CA MET A 101 13.17 6.85 -30.58
C MET A 101 11.66 7.06 -30.67
N LEU A 102 11.25 8.09 -31.40
CA LEU A 102 9.86 8.42 -31.67
C LEU A 102 9.55 8.23 -33.15
N ARG A 103 8.26 8.14 -33.47
CA ARG A 103 7.79 8.00 -34.84
C ARG A 103 6.68 9.01 -35.11
N ASP A 104 6.90 9.86 -36.11
CA ASP A 104 5.96 10.85 -36.64
C ASP A 104 5.51 10.46 -38.06
N ILE A 105 4.76 11.35 -38.73
CA ILE A 105 4.37 11.18 -40.15
C ILE A 105 5.56 11.15 -41.13
N LEU A 106 6.71 11.71 -40.76
CA LEU A 106 7.90 11.83 -41.62
C LEU A 106 8.84 10.63 -41.45
N GLY A 107 8.75 9.91 -40.33
CA GLY A 107 9.51 8.69 -40.07
C GLY A 107 9.89 8.52 -38.61
N GLU A 108 10.90 7.70 -38.36
CA GLU A 108 11.48 7.52 -37.04
C GLU A 108 12.58 8.55 -36.79
N TYR A 109 12.62 9.12 -35.59
CA TYR A 109 13.66 10.07 -35.19
C TYR A 109 14.06 9.87 -33.74
N GLU A 110 15.31 10.23 -33.45
CA GLU A 110 15.87 10.18 -32.11
C GLU A 110 15.84 11.58 -31.51
N GLU A 111 15.26 11.71 -30.31
CA GLU A 111 15.27 12.97 -29.57
C GLU A 111 15.92 12.78 -28.20
N THR A 112 16.73 13.74 -27.79
CA THR A 112 17.32 13.80 -26.45
C THR A 112 16.37 14.48 -25.49
N TYR A 113 16.17 13.88 -24.31
CA TYR A 113 15.40 14.48 -23.24
C TYR A 113 16.10 14.36 -21.89
N GLN A 114 15.70 15.18 -20.93
CA GLN A 114 16.22 15.11 -19.57
C GLN A 114 15.31 14.24 -18.70
N ILE A 115 15.91 13.29 -17.97
CA ILE A 115 15.17 12.44 -17.05
C ILE A 115 14.64 13.28 -15.88
N PRO A 116 13.32 13.28 -15.61
CA PRO A 116 12.74 14.10 -14.55
C PRO A 116 13.36 13.82 -13.17
N ALA A 117 13.42 14.85 -12.32
CA ALA A 117 13.95 14.71 -10.98
C ALA A 117 13.16 13.64 -10.19
N GLY A 118 13.90 12.72 -9.59
CA GLY A 118 13.34 11.56 -8.88
C GLY A 118 13.15 10.32 -9.74
N CYS A 119 13.00 10.41 -11.08
CA CYS A 119 12.83 9.23 -11.95
C CYS A 119 14.08 8.35 -11.94
N GLY A 120 13.89 7.05 -11.69
CA GLY A 120 14.98 6.09 -11.49
C GLY A 120 15.04 5.01 -12.57
N PRO A 121 15.94 4.05 -12.40
CA PRO A 121 16.08 2.94 -13.33
C PRO A 121 14.85 2.04 -13.34
N GLY A 122 14.34 1.72 -14.54
CA GLY A 122 13.16 0.87 -14.74
C GLY A 122 11.81 1.57 -14.54
N ASP A 123 11.80 2.84 -14.15
CA ASP A 123 10.59 3.64 -14.01
C ASP A 123 9.92 3.96 -15.35
N SER A 124 8.61 4.11 -15.33
CA SER A 124 7.84 4.56 -16.51
C SER A 124 7.87 6.08 -16.62
N VAL A 125 8.09 6.63 -17.81
CA VAL A 125 8.02 8.08 -18.10
C VAL A 125 6.95 8.33 -19.16
N ALA A 126 6.18 9.39 -18.97
CA ALA A 126 5.24 9.87 -19.98
C ALA A 126 5.93 10.87 -20.90
N ILE A 127 5.82 10.64 -22.20
CA ILE A 127 6.45 11.45 -23.24
C ILE A 127 5.36 12.06 -24.10
N TYR A 128 5.22 13.38 -24.02
CA TYR A 128 4.39 14.16 -24.91
C TYR A 128 5.22 14.55 -26.12
N HIS A 129 4.75 14.16 -27.29
CA HIS A 129 5.39 14.45 -28.56
C HIS A 129 4.32 14.72 -29.60
N PHE A 130 4.76 15.11 -30.79
CA PHE A 130 3.88 15.39 -31.91
C PHE A 130 4.03 14.30 -32.97
N TYR A 131 2.92 13.98 -33.62
CA TYR A 131 2.81 13.12 -34.78
C TYR A 131 2.64 13.94 -36.05
#